data_AF-A0A1T5F894-F1
#
_entry.id   AF-A0A1T5F894-F1
#
_cell.length_a   1.000
_cell.length_b   1.000
_cell.length_c   1.000
_cell.angle_alpha   90.00
_cell.angle_beta   90.00
_cell.angle_gamma   90.00
#
_symmetry.space_group_name_H-M   'P 1'
#
loop_
_entity.id
_entity.type
_entity.pdbx_description
1 polymer ?
#
loop_
_entity_poly.entity_id
_entity_poly.type
_entity_poly.pdbx_seq_one_letter_code
_entity_poly.pdbx_strand_id
1 'polypeptide(L)' 'MGDLFWLTDEQMVRLQPYFPKSHGRKRVDDRRVLSGIIFVNRNGLRWRDAPREYGPAKTLYNRWKRWSDKASSFA' A
#
# COMPACT_ATOMS: atom_id res chain seq x y z
N MET A 1 1.79 -19.67 -10.41
CA MET A 1 2.43 -18.36 -10.17
C MET A 1 1.33 -17.35 -9.95
N GLY A 2 1.19 -16.76 -8.77
CA GLY A 2 0.25 -15.65 -8.58
C GLY A 2 0.84 -14.40 -9.22
N ASP A 3 0.08 -13.71 -10.08
CA ASP A 3 0.47 -12.42 -10.65
C ASP A 3 0.55 -11.37 -9.53
N LEU A 4 1.71 -11.29 -8.88
CA LEU A 4 1.99 -10.26 -7.91
C LEU A 4 2.02 -8.92 -8.65
N PHE A 5 1.05 -8.07 -8.34
CA PHE A 5 1.04 -6.68 -8.75
C PHE A 5 2.19 -5.94 -8.05
N TRP A 6 3.04 -5.25 -8.80
CA TRP A 6 4.06 -4.36 -8.26
C TRP A 6 3.94 -2.99 -8.92
N LEU A 7 3.82 -1.95 -8.11
CA LEU A 7 3.87 -0.58 -8.62
C LEU A 7 5.22 -0.31 -9.27
N THR A 8 5.24 0.46 -10.36
CA THR A 8 6.47 1.00 -10.93
C THR A 8 6.93 2.22 -10.15
N ASP A 9 8.19 2.62 -10.31
CA ASP A 9 8.71 3.83 -9.67
C ASP A 9 7.98 5.09 -10.17
N GLU A 10 7.57 5.12 -11.44
CA GLU A 10 6.77 6.20 -12.02
C GLU A 10 5.39 6.33 -11.35
N GLN A 11 4.69 5.20 -11.15
CA GLN A 11 3.42 5.19 -10.43
C GLN A 11 3.62 5.61 -8.97
N MET A 12 4.74 5.20 -8.36
CA MET A 12 5.08 5.58 -7.00
C MET A 12 5.35 7.09 -6.88
N VAL A 13 5.98 7.72 -7.88
CA VAL A 13 6.18 9.18 -7.95
C VAL A 13 4.84 9.91 -8.05
N ARG A 14 3.90 9.42 -8.87
CA ARG A 14 2.55 10.01 -8.97
C ARG A 14 1.76 9.93 -7.67
N LEU A 15 1.93 8.84 -6.91
CA LEU A 15 1.30 8.66 -5.60
C LEU A 15 2.04 9.41 -4.47
N GLN A 16 3.27 9.85 -4.72
CA GLN A 16 4.13 10.46 -3.73
C GLN A 16 3.55 11.67 -2.98
N PRO A 17 2.82 12.59 -3.65
CA PRO A 17 2.21 13.75 -3.00
C PRO A 17 1.13 13.39 -1.98
N TYR A 18 0.48 12.23 -2.13
CA TYR A 18 -0.59 11.79 -1.24
C TYR A 18 -0.06 11.03 -0.03
N PHE A 19 1.23 10.68 0.01
CA PHE A 19 1.78 10.03 1.17
C PHE A 19 1.85 10.99 2.35
N PRO A 20 1.53 10.52 3.57
CA PRO A 20 1.79 11.28 4.77
C PRO A 20 3.29 11.60 4.84
N LYS A 21 3.63 12.86 5.17
CA LYS A 21 5.01 13.35 5.31
C LYS A 21 5.85 12.31 6.06
N SER A 22 6.88 11.79 5.40
CA SER A 22 7.73 10.73 5.94
C SER A 22 8.78 11.36 6.86
N HIS A 23 8.80 10.96 8.13
CA HIS A 23 9.93 11.25 9.02
C HIS A 23 11.11 10.32 8.66
N GLY A 24 11.98 10.77 7.76
CA GLY A 24 13.38 10.33 7.64
C GLY A 24 13.72 8.91 7.16
N ARG A 25 12.80 7.94 7.10
CA ARG A 25 13.12 6.55 6.72
C ARG A 25 12.89 6.29 5.21
N LYS A 26 13.89 5.69 4.56
CA LYS A 26 13.89 5.36 3.12
C LYS A 26 12.66 4.49 2.77
N ARG A 27 11.84 4.94 1.80
CA ARG A 27 10.48 4.45 1.45
C ARG A 27 10.41 3.08 0.76
N VAL A 28 11.42 2.23 0.90
CA VAL A 28 11.52 0.95 0.16
C VAL A 28 10.33 0.03 0.48
N ASP A 29 9.82 0.06 1.71
CA ASP A 29 8.67 -0.75 2.12
C ASP A 29 7.31 -0.19 1.65
N ASP A 30 7.20 1.11 1.36
CA ASP A 30 5.91 1.70 0.97
C ASP A 30 5.44 1.20 -0.39
N ARG A 31 6.38 1.01 -1.34
CA ARG A 31 6.09 0.43 -2.65
C ARG A 31 5.51 -0.97 -2.50
N ARG A 32 6.11 -1.79 -1.62
CA ARG A 32 5.67 -3.16 -1.35
C ARG A 32 4.30 -3.19 -0.67
N VAL A 33 4.10 -2.38 0.36
CA VAL A 33 2.84 -2.30 1.11
C VAL A 33 1.70 -1.79 0.22
N LEU A 34 1.92 -0.76 -0.59
CA LEU A 34 0.93 -0.28 -1.54
C LEU A 34 0.57 -1.32 -2.59
N SER A 35 1.58 -1.98 -3.15
CA SER A 35 1.38 -3.01 -4.15
C SER A 35 0.48 -4.12 -3.60
N GLY A 36 0.71 -4.53 -2.34
CA GLY A 36 -0.15 -5.48 -1.63
C GLY A 36 -1.56 -4.96 -1.35
N ILE A 37 -1.71 -3.70 -0.95
CA ILE A 37 -3.02 -3.07 -0.74
C ILE A 37 -3.84 -3.05 -2.04
N ILE A 38 -3.24 -2.62 -3.14
CA ILE A 38 -3.89 -2.57 -4.45
C ILE A 38 -4.26 -3.98 -4.90
N PHE A 39 -3.36 -4.95 -4.73
CA PHE A 39 -3.64 -6.35 -5.05
C PHE A 39 -4.84 -6.89 -4.28
N VAL A 40 -4.90 -6.69 -2.96
CA VAL A 40 -6.01 -7.15 -2.11
C VAL A 40 -7.33 -6.48 -2.52
N ASN A 41 -7.33 -5.15 -2.72
CA ASN A 41 -8.53 -4.40 -3.11
C ASN A 41 -9.01 -4.77 -4.52
N ARG A 42 -8.10 -4.94 -5.48
CA ARG A 42 -8.44 -5.31 -6.86
C ARG A 42 -9.05 -6.71 -6.97
N ASN A 43 -8.56 -7.64 -6.16
CA ASN A 43 -9.02 -9.03 -6.16
C ASN A 43 -10.15 -9.29 -5.14
N GLY A 44 -10.55 -8.29 -4.34
CA GLY A 44 -11.57 -8.45 -3.29
C GLY A 44 -11.17 -9.45 -2.20
N LEU A 45 -9.86 -9.64 -1.98
CA LEU A 45 -9.35 -10.63 -1.03
C LEU A 45 -9.46 -10.14 0.40
N ARG A 46 -9.42 -11.07 1.36
CA ARG A 46 -9.22 -10.70 2.76
C ARG A 46 -7.76 -10.32 2.95
N TRP A 47 -7.49 -9.35 3.83
CA TRP A 47 -6.12 -8.95 4.17
C TRP A 47 -5.23 -10.12 4.61
N ARG A 48 -5.81 -11.14 5.26
CA ARG A 48 -5.10 -12.36 5.70
C ARG A 48 -4.62 -13.23 4.53
N ASP A 49 -5.27 -13.13 3.39
CA ASP A 49 -4.97 -13.92 2.18
C ASP A 49 -3.99 -13.16 1.27
N ALA A 50 -3.52 -11.98 1.69
CA ALA A 50 -2.51 -11.24 0.97
C ALA A 50 -1.21 -12.05 0.88
N PRO A 51 -0.56 -12.08 -0.30
CA PRO A 51 0.73 -12.73 -0.48
C PRO A 51 1.78 -12.22 0.52
N ARG A 52 2.59 -13.13 1.06
CA ARG A 52 3.59 -12.82 2.09
C ARG A 52 4.71 -11.93 1.55
N GLU A 53 4.88 -11.91 0.24
CA GLU A 53 5.80 -11.08 -0.53
C GLU A 53 5.53 -9.58 -0.34
N TYR A 54 4.28 -9.21 -0.03
CA TYR A 54 3.91 -7.84 0.32
C TYR A 54 4.14 -7.48 1.79
N GLY A 55 4.51 -8.46 2.61
CA GLY A 55 4.70 -8.31 4.04
C GLY A 55 3.46 -8.67 4.86
N PRO A 56 3.48 -8.42 6.17
CA PRO A 56 2.42 -8.86 7.07
C PRO A 56 1.07 -8.21 6.75
N ALA A 57 0.01 -9.02 6.70
CA ALA A 57 -1.38 -8.57 6.52
C ALA A 57 -1.78 -7.39 7.43
N LYS A 58 -1.33 -7.43 8.69
CA LYS A 58 -1.58 -6.37 9.68
C LYS A 58 -0.96 -5.03 9.26
N THR A 59 0.21 -5.05 8.63
CA THR A 59 0.89 -3.84 8.12
C THR A 59 0.12 -3.26 6.95
N LEU A 60 -0.35 -4.09 6.01
CA LEU A 60 -1.17 -3.67 4.87
C LEU A 60 -2.44 -2.97 5.35
N TYR A 61 -3.20 -3.62 6.25
CA TYR A 61 -4.44 -3.06 6.80
C TYR A 61 -4.20 -1.75 7.56
N ASN A 62 -3.21 -1.71 8.46
CA ASN A 62 -2.92 -0.51 9.24
C ASN A 62 -2.51 0.68 8.35
N ARG A 63 -1.78 0.41 7.26
CA ARG A 63 -1.37 1.45 6.31
C ARG A 63 -2.55 1.93 5.47
N TRP A 64 -3.37 1.00 4.96
CA TRP A 64 -4.60 1.32 4.24
C TRP A 64 -5.54 2.18 5.09
N LYS A 65 -5.80 1.78 6.34
CA LYS A 65 -6.65 2.54 7.28
C LYS A 65 -6.12 3.96 7.50
N ARG A 66 -4.81 4.11 7.81
CA ARG A 66 -4.18 5.42 8.01
C ARG A 66 -4.25 6.34 6.78
N TRP A 67 -4.27 5.78 5.58
CA TRP A 67 -4.42 6.57 4.36
C TRP A 67 -5.88 6.90 4.06
N SER A 68 -6.81 5.98 4.30
CA SER A 68 -8.25 6.23 4.19
C SER A 68 -8.70 7.35 5.13
N ASP A 69 -8.25 7.32 6.38
CA ASP A 69 -8.61 8.34 7.39
C ASP A 69 -8.12 9.74 6.97
N LYS A 70 -7.00 9.85 6.23
CA LYS A 70 -6.49 11.13 5.70
C LYS A 70 -7.15 11.55 4.40
N ALA A 71 -7.62 10.61 3.58
CA ALA A 71 -8.38 10.94 2.39
C ALA A 71 -9.76 11.53 2.77
N SER A 72 -10.37 11.06 3.86
CA SER A 72 -11.64 11.58 4.38
C SER A 72 -11.54 12.98 5.02
N SER A 73 -10.34 13.48 5.35
CA SER A 73 -10.16 14.86 5.84
C SER A 73 -10.07 15.91 4.73
N PHE A 74 -10.33 15.53 3.47
CA PHE A 74 -10.45 16.44 2.32
C PHE A 74 -11.87 16.53 1.76
N ALA A 75 -12.87 15.98 2.47
CA ALA A 75 -14.29 16.18 2.20
C ALA A 75 -14.87 17.28 3.10
#